data_AF-A0A2H0ABJ7-F1
#
_entry.id   AF-A0A2H0ABJ7-F1
#
_cell.length_a   1.000
_cell.length_b   1.000
_cell.length_c   1.000
_cell.angle_alpha   90.00
_cell.angle_beta   90.00
_cell.angle_gamma   90.00
#
_symmetry.space_group_name_H-M   'P 1'
#
loop_
_entity.id
_entity.type
_entity.pdbx_description
1 polymer ?
#
loop_
_entity_poly.entity_id
_entity_poly.type
_entity_poly.pdbx_seq_one_letter_code
_entity_poly.pdbx_strand_id
1 'polypeptide(L)'
;MSYPYLRAINPAGVQVVSGTVTGAAVGAPVSIANDGTLMALTATGGNGFYYAMLPAGSFTASNNLLAWLSGAPAVDGAVVAHGANTDVTQADITTGVLTLKMQGSVSNATLATAKGGLADAHIPYTVSGSDLAFGNSTVTQLLFLGGSANYNLTDSGGSIDTVAALSGPLSYTQPGSLAVGTVAGRAGITGSSSASVTLATTNPGANLTLDQPVSAGDAVVLSAGENFINNAGATAIAAGGRWLVYSSDPATDTFGALLSNNTPLWSKTYADYGPGSVVETGNRYLFGYTPSLTVTPDDTSKVYGNVPNLTATVTGLMNADSFGDVFTQESCTPILTSPGTAATAAVSDSPYPINAAPGSLAVSGYATNFNSGLLTVTPKPITVTADKQSKGYGSVDPLLTCQVTAG
;
A
#
# COMPACT_ATOMS: atom_id res chain seq x y z
N MET A 1 60.14 -0.72 -4.18
CA MET A 1 61.02 -1.91 -4.35
C MET A 1 60.33 -2.85 -5.32
N SER A 2 60.93 -3.15 -6.47
CA SER A 2 60.37 -4.12 -7.43
C SER A 2 60.72 -5.52 -6.94
N TYR A 3 59.73 -6.37 -6.66
CA TYR A 3 59.95 -7.76 -6.27
C TYR A 3 60.11 -8.61 -7.55
N PRO A 4 61.34 -9.00 -7.94
CA PRO A 4 61.60 -9.62 -9.24
C PRO A 4 60.87 -10.96 -9.45
N TYR A 5 60.56 -11.69 -8.38
CA TYR A 5 59.78 -12.94 -8.47
C TYR A 5 58.31 -12.71 -8.85
N LEU A 6 57.70 -11.59 -8.41
CA LEU A 6 56.32 -11.26 -8.77
C LEU A 6 56.19 -10.91 -10.27
N ARG A 7 57.22 -10.28 -10.86
CA ARG A 7 57.28 -10.00 -12.30
C ARG A 7 57.46 -11.25 -13.17
N ALA A 8 58.10 -12.30 -12.64
CA ALA A 8 58.26 -13.56 -13.37
C ALA A 8 56.94 -14.35 -13.44
N ILE A 9 56.10 -14.26 -12.41
CA ILE A 9 54.80 -14.95 -12.33
C ILE A 9 53.70 -14.10 -12.99
N ASN A 10 53.75 -12.78 -12.83
CA ASN A 10 52.77 -11.84 -13.37
C ASN A 10 53.48 -10.77 -14.24
N PRO A 11 53.87 -11.11 -15.48
CA PRO A 11 54.62 -10.22 -16.34
C PRO A 11 53.87 -8.93 -16.71
N ALA A 12 52.53 -8.95 -16.65
CA ALA A 12 51.66 -7.80 -16.85
C ALA A 12 51.46 -6.93 -15.59
N GLY A 13 52.04 -7.30 -14.45
CA GLY A 13 51.78 -6.68 -13.14
C GLY A 13 50.70 -7.42 -12.34
N VAL A 14 50.42 -6.94 -11.12
CA VAL A 14 49.44 -7.54 -10.21
C VAL A 14 48.38 -6.51 -9.78
N GLN A 15 47.15 -6.97 -9.61
CA GLN A 15 46.10 -6.28 -8.89
C GLN A 15 45.97 -6.88 -7.49
N VAL A 16 45.67 -6.05 -6.49
CA VAL A 16 45.51 -6.49 -5.10
C VAL A 16 44.07 -6.23 -4.67
N VAL A 17 43.44 -7.27 -4.13
CA VAL A 17 42.16 -7.20 -3.43
C VAL A 17 42.44 -7.32 -1.95
N SER A 18 41.87 -6.44 -1.13
CA SER A 18 42.03 -6.51 0.32
C SER A 18 40.77 -6.04 1.03
N GLY A 19 40.54 -6.57 2.23
CA GLY A 19 39.45 -6.14 3.10
C GLY A 19 39.63 -6.66 4.52
N THR A 20 38.61 -6.47 5.35
CA THR A 20 38.56 -6.95 6.73
C THR A 20 37.35 -7.84 6.94
N VAL A 21 37.51 -8.90 7.72
CA VAL A 21 36.41 -9.72 8.23
C VAL A 21 36.42 -9.63 9.75
N THR A 22 35.44 -8.95 10.31
CA THR A 22 35.30 -8.78 11.76
C THR A 22 34.76 -10.06 12.38
N GLY A 23 35.37 -10.54 13.47
CA GLY A 23 34.95 -11.76 14.16
C GLY A 23 35.46 -13.07 13.56
N ALA A 24 36.22 -13.02 12.46
CA ALA A 24 36.87 -14.21 11.89
C ALA A 24 38.09 -14.63 12.71
N ALA A 25 38.25 -15.95 12.90
CA ALA A 25 39.48 -16.51 13.45
C ALA A 25 40.67 -16.20 12.53
N VAL A 26 41.88 -16.16 13.09
CA VAL A 26 43.11 -16.03 12.30
C VAL A 26 43.25 -17.24 11.38
N GLY A 27 43.53 -17.00 10.11
CA GLY A 27 43.64 -18.07 9.11
C GLY A 27 42.29 -18.59 8.63
N ALA A 28 41.17 -17.91 8.93
CA ALA A 28 39.88 -18.27 8.38
C ALA A 28 39.93 -18.07 6.86
N PRO A 29 39.57 -19.10 6.07
CA PRO A 29 39.77 -19.06 4.64
C PRO A 29 38.76 -18.10 4.01
N VAL A 30 39.19 -17.33 3.01
CA VAL A 30 38.40 -16.32 2.30
C VAL A 30 38.43 -16.65 0.82
N SER A 31 37.28 -16.80 0.20
CA SER A 31 37.14 -16.97 -1.24
C SER A 31 36.83 -15.64 -1.91
N ILE A 32 37.35 -15.41 -3.10
CA ILE A 32 37.18 -14.19 -3.88
C ILE A 32 36.71 -14.58 -5.28
N ALA A 33 35.60 -14.00 -5.73
CA ALA A 33 35.04 -14.23 -7.06
C ALA A 33 34.96 -12.92 -7.86
N ASN A 34 35.08 -13.05 -9.19
CA ASN A 34 34.79 -12.01 -10.17
C ASN A 34 33.69 -12.51 -11.12
N ASP A 35 32.59 -11.76 -11.24
CA ASP A 35 31.46 -12.09 -12.14
C ASP A 35 30.97 -13.55 -11.95
N GLY A 36 30.93 -13.99 -10.69
CA GLY A 36 30.52 -15.35 -10.32
C GLY A 36 31.60 -16.44 -10.50
N THR A 37 32.75 -16.11 -11.07
CA THR A 37 33.89 -17.04 -11.21
C THR A 37 34.82 -16.92 -10.02
N LEU A 38 35.16 -18.01 -9.36
CA LEU A 38 36.14 -18.00 -8.27
C LEU A 38 37.54 -17.66 -8.81
N MET A 39 38.12 -16.59 -8.27
CA MET A 39 39.39 -16.02 -8.72
C MET A 39 40.55 -16.33 -7.77
N ALA A 40 40.28 -16.32 -6.45
CA ALA A 40 41.29 -16.60 -5.46
C ALA A 40 40.71 -17.21 -4.18
N LEU A 41 41.52 -18.03 -3.51
CA LEU A 41 41.36 -18.35 -2.09
C LEU A 41 42.52 -17.69 -1.33
N THR A 42 42.20 -17.02 -0.24
CA THR A 42 43.14 -16.43 0.71
C THR A 42 42.69 -16.77 2.13
N ALA A 43 43.27 -16.13 3.14
CA ALA A 43 42.85 -16.26 4.53
C ALA A 43 42.99 -14.93 5.27
N THR A 44 42.27 -14.80 6.38
CA THR A 44 42.40 -13.66 7.28
C THR A 44 43.73 -13.70 8.06
N GLY A 45 44.34 -12.54 8.25
CA GLY A 45 45.46 -12.31 9.15
C GLY A 45 45.02 -12.14 10.60
N GLY A 46 45.99 -11.96 11.50
CA GLY A 46 45.76 -11.82 12.95
C GLY A 46 44.83 -10.67 13.36
N ASN A 47 44.68 -9.69 12.49
CA ASN A 47 43.85 -8.49 12.64
C ASN A 47 42.52 -8.58 11.85
N GLY A 48 42.19 -9.75 11.30
CA GLY A 48 40.99 -9.96 10.48
C GLY A 48 41.13 -9.45 9.03
N PHE A 49 42.28 -8.89 8.64
CA PHE A 49 42.50 -8.42 7.27
C PHE A 49 42.83 -9.57 6.33
N TYR A 50 42.32 -9.54 5.11
CA TYR A 50 42.73 -10.47 4.06
C TYR A 50 43.30 -9.70 2.85
N TYR A 51 44.17 -10.37 2.10
CA TYR A 51 44.77 -9.86 0.87
C TYR A 51 44.83 -10.98 -0.16
N ALA A 52 44.53 -10.68 -1.41
CA ALA A 52 44.77 -11.56 -2.54
C ALA A 52 45.43 -10.81 -3.68
N MET A 53 46.49 -11.41 -4.23
CA MET A 53 47.20 -10.90 -5.40
C MET A 53 46.74 -11.68 -6.62
N LEU A 54 46.30 -10.94 -7.62
CA LEU A 54 45.73 -11.48 -8.85
C LEU A 54 46.46 -10.86 -10.06
N PRO A 55 46.53 -11.55 -11.21
CA PRO A 55 47.12 -10.97 -12.42
C PRO A 55 46.49 -9.62 -12.78
N ALA A 56 47.26 -8.66 -13.27
CA ALA A 56 46.71 -7.39 -13.74
C ALA A 56 45.66 -7.60 -14.84
N GLY A 57 44.52 -6.93 -14.72
CA GLY A 57 43.37 -7.12 -15.61
C GLY A 57 42.40 -8.23 -15.17
N SER A 58 42.65 -8.89 -14.03
CA SER A 58 41.69 -9.83 -13.43
C SER A 58 40.37 -9.17 -13.07
N PHE A 59 40.40 -7.85 -12.82
CA PHE A 59 39.22 -7.00 -12.62
C PHE A 59 39.43 -5.65 -13.29
N THR A 60 38.33 -5.04 -13.71
CA THR A 60 38.20 -3.68 -14.23
C THR A 60 37.28 -2.90 -13.30
N ALA A 61 37.16 -1.59 -13.48
CA ALA A 61 36.20 -0.76 -12.72
C ALA A 61 34.73 -1.20 -12.90
N SER A 62 34.44 -2.08 -13.87
CA SER A 62 33.11 -2.58 -14.20
C SER A 62 32.85 -4.02 -13.74
N ASN A 63 33.83 -4.70 -13.13
CA ASN A 63 33.73 -6.11 -12.73
C ASN A 63 33.11 -6.32 -11.34
N ASN A 64 32.51 -7.50 -11.12
CA ASN A 64 31.80 -7.84 -9.88
C ASN A 64 32.64 -8.64 -8.90
N LEU A 65 33.24 -7.94 -7.94
CA LEU A 65 34.12 -8.55 -6.94
C LEU A 65 33.36 -8.91 -5.66
N LEU A 66 33.38 -10.20 -5.29
CA LEU A 66 32.81 -10.72 -4.04
C LEU A 66 33.90 -11.41 -3.21
N ALA A 67 33.93 -11.20 -1.89
CA ALA A 67 34.79 -11.93 -0.97
C ALA A 67 34.00 -12.48 0.24
N TRP A 68 34.21 -13.74 0.63
CA TRP A 68 33.48 -14.41 1.72
C TRP A 68 34.31 -15.46 2.45
N LEU A 69 33.95 -15.86 3.67
CA LEU A 69 34.62 -16.94 4.41
C LEU A 69 34.26 -18.33 3.84
N SER A 70 35.25 -19.15 3.46
CA SER A 70 35.02 -20.51 2.96
C SER A 70 34.86 -21.55 4.08
N GLY A 71 33.99 -22.55 3.88
CA GLY A 71 33.97 -23.77 4.70
C GLY A 71 33.53 -23.64 6.17
N ALA A 72 33.01 -22.49 6.62
CA ALA A 72 32.42 -22.36 7.95
C ALA A 72 31.00 -22.99 7.98
N PRO A 73 30.63 -23.77 9.02
CA PRO A 73 29.25 -24.21 9.20
C PRO A 73 28.38 -22.99 9.49
N ALA A 74 27.50 -22.64 8.56
CA ALA A 74 26.45 -21.61 8.68
C ALA A 74 26.83 -20.41 9.55
N VAL A 75 27.85 -19.65 9.12
CA VAL A 75 28.04 -18.28 9.57
C VAL A 75 28.09 -17.41 8.32
N ASP A 76 26.92 -16.85 8.02
CA ASP A 76 26.70 -15.46 7.62
C ASP A 76 27.78 -14.76 6.80
N GLY A 77 27.42 -14.44 5.56
CA GLY A 77 28.21 -13.55 4.71
C GLY A 77 27.84 -13.63 3.24
N ALA A 78 26.78 -12.93 2.85
CA ALA A 78 26.55 -12.58 1.44
C ALA A 78 26.32 -11.07 1.34
N VAL A 79 27.32 -10.35 0.87
CA VAL A 79 27.20 -8.96 0.42
C VAL A 79 27.90 -8.85 -0.92
N VAL A 80 27.15 -8.53 -1.97
CA VAL A 80 27.74 -7.86 -3.12
C VAL A 80 27.01 -6.55 -3.27
N ALA A 81 27.70 -5.45 -2.99
CA ALA A 81 27.27 -4.11 -3.32
C ALA A 81 27.96 -3.70 -4.62
N HIS A 82 27.17 -3.36 -5.63
CA HIS A 82 27.64 -2.76 -6.88
C HIS A 82 27.39 -1.26 -6.89
N GLY A 83 28.41 -0.52 -7.31
CA GLY A 83 28.39 0.92 -7.57
C GLY A 83 29.81 1.49 -7.45
N ALA A 84 30.22 2.34 -8.39
CA ALA A 84 31.44 3.12 -8.25
C ALA A 84 31.34 3.94 -6.93
N ASN A 85 32.29 3.78 -6.01
CA ASN A 85 32.28 4.27 -4.61
C ASN A 85 31.52 3.44 -3.55
N THR A 86 31.54 2.12 -3.64
CA THR A 86 31.00 1.24 -2.58
C THR A 86 32.05 0.92 -1.51
N ASP A 87 32.29 1.85 -0.58
CA ASP A 87 32.89 1.49 0.70
C ASP A 87 31.81 0.79 1.55
N VAL A 88 31.76 -0.55 1.50
CA VAL A 88 31.01 -1.34 2.49
C VAL A 88 31.80 -1.28 3.80
N THR A 89 31.48 -0.29 4.64
CA THR A 89 32.28 0.01 5.84
C THR A 89 32.05 -0.97 6.99
N GLN A 90 30.91 -1.65 7.00
CA GLN A 90 30.54 -2.62 8.04
C GLN A 90 29.39 -3.49 7.52
N ALA A 91 29.60 -4.81 7.52
CA ALA A 91 28.52 -5.79 7.48
C ALA A 91 28.36 -6.33 8.91
N ASP A 92 27.30 -5.91 9.60
CA ASP A 92 26.91 -6.49 10.89
C ASP A 92 25.82 -7.51 10.60
N ILE A 93 26.03 -8.75 11.04
CA ILE A 93 25.10 -9.88 10.84
C ILE A 93 24.54 -10.38 12.17
N THR A 94 24.71 -9.59 13.23
CA THR A 94 24.15 -9.92 14.54
C THR A 94 22.62 -9.96 14.44
N THR A 95 21.99 -11.06 14.87
CA THR A 95 20.53 -11.33 14.85
C THR A 95 19.89 -11.64 13.49
N GLY A 96 20.66 -11.97 12.45
CA GLY A 96 20.10 -12.31 11.13
C GLY A 96 19.60 -11.09 10.35
N VAL A 97 20.10 -9.91 10.70
CA VAL A 97 19.94 -8.63 9.98
C VAL A 97 21.27 -8.36 9.30
N LEU A 98 21.30 -8.23 7.98
CA LEU A 98 22.48 -7.78 7.24
C LEU A 98 22.42 -6.26 7.10
N THR A 99 23.23 -5.51 7.85
CA THR A 99 23.30 -4.06 7.66
C THR A 99 24.39 -3.70 6.66
N LEU A 100 24.07 -2.94 5.61
CA LEU A 100 25.03 -2.39 4.64
C LEU A 100 25.18 -0.88 4.86
N LYS A 101 26.28 -0.47 5.50
CA LYS A 101 26.63 0.96 5.55
C LYS A 101 27.44 1.35 4.33
N MET A 102 26.76 1.98 3.39
CA MET A 102 27.35 2.61 2.21
C MET A 102 27.70 4.07 2.58
N GLN A 103 28.74 4.65 1.99
CA GLN A 103 29.04 6.08 2.16
C GLN A 103 28.74 6.83 0.86
N GLY A 104 27.88 7.85 0.91
CA GLY A 104 27.48 8.64 -0.26
C GLY A 104 26.37 7.99 -1.10
N SER A 105 26.19 8.50 -2.32
CA SER A 105 25.19 8.01 -3.29
C SER A 105 25.76 6.88 -4.14
N VAL A 106 24.96 5.84 -4.34
CA VAL A 106 25.34 4.62 -5.05
C VAL A 106 24.54 4.54 -6.34
N SER A 107 25.25 4.44 -7.46
CA SER A 107 24.63 4.18 -8.76
C SER A 107 24.60 2.69 -9.06
N ASN A 108 23.39 2.15 -9.21
CA ASN A 108 23.11 0.78 -9.69
C ASN A 108 23.64 -0.35 -8.80
N ALA A 109 22.95 -0.61 -7.69
CA ALA A 109 23.21 -1.75 -6.84
C ALA A 109 22.45 -3.01 -7.32
N THR A 110 23.06 -4.19 -7.14
CA THR A 110 22.42 -5.49 -7.36
C THR A 110 22.60 -6.33 -6.11
N LEU A 111 21.52 -6.86 -5.57
CA LEU A 111 21.53 -7.76 -4.43
C LEU A 111 21.01 -9.13 -4.85
N ALA A 112 21.81 -10.17 -4.63
CA ALA A 112 21.45 -11.53 -4.99
C ALA A 112 21.46 -12.50 -3.80
N THR A 113 20.46 -13.40 -3.73
CA THR A 113 20.39 -14.53 -2.78
C THR A 113 19.97 -15.78 -3.58
N ALA A 114 20.17 -17.00 -3.07
CA ALA A 114 19.81 -18.21 -3.82
C ALA A 114 18.87 -19.12 -3.02
N LYS A 115 17.87 -19.69 -3.71
CA LYS A 115 17.27 -21.01 -3.42
C LYS A 115 16.54 -21.58 -4.65
N GLY A 116 17.26 -22.46 -5.39
CA GLY A 116 16.84 -23.53 -6.33
C GLY A 116 16.00 -23.14 -7.57
N GLY A 117 16.35 -23.44 -8.83
CA GLY A 117 17.30 -24.41 -9.37
C GLY A 117 17.99 -23.95 -10.67
N LEU A 118 19.06 -24.67 -10.99
CA LEU A 118 20.15 -24.32 -11.90
C LEU A 118 19.84 -24.62 -13.37
N ALA A 119 20.09 -23.63 -14.23
CA ALA A 119 20.62 -23.79 -15.58
C ALA A 119 21.26 -22.43 -15.93
N ASP A 120 22.39 -22.06 -15.33
CA ASP A 120 23.71 -22.40 -15.85
C ASP A 120 24.79 -22.29 -14.73
N ALA A 121 25.71 -23.25 -14.66
CA ALA A 121 26.96 -23.30 -13.89
C ALA A 121 27.03 -22.74 -12.42
N HIS A 122 26.63 -23.61 -11.48
CA HIS A 122 27.26 -23.94 -10.16
C HIS A 122 27.87 -22.84 -9.25
N ILE A 123 27.15 -22.38 -8.21
CA ILE A 123 27.39 -22.69 -6.76
C ILE A 123 26.06 -22.51 -5.97
N PRO A 124 25.65 -23.43 -5.05
CA PRO A 124 24.45 -23.28 -4.23
C PRO A 124 24.70 -22.47 -2.95
N TYR A 125 23.79 -21.56 -2.59
CA TYR A 125 23.68 -21.00 -1.24
C TYR A 125 22.22 -21.01 -0.78
N THR A 126 22.00 -21.17 0.52
CA THR A 126 20.70 -20.97 1.18
C THR A 126 20.93 -19.91 2.25
N VAL A 127 20.22 -18.79 2.17
CA VAL A 127 20.20 -17.77 3.23
C VAL A 127 18.92 -17.95 4.03
N SER A 128 19.04 -18.17 5.34
CA SER A 128 17.90 -18.16 6.27
C SER A 128 18.00 -16.91 7.14
N GLY A 129 17.18 -15.90 6.84
CA GLY A 129 17.14 -14.60 7.53
C GLY A 129 17.92 -13.52 6.79
N SER A 130 17.30 -12.35 6.57
CA SER A 130 18.00 -11.07 6.37
C SER A 130 16.99 -9.92 6.35
N ASP A 131 16.90 -9.18 7.45
CA ASP A 131 16.52 -7.78 7.36
C ASP A 131 17.74 -7.01 6.79
N LEU A 132 17.56 -6.13 5.81
CA LEU A 132 18.63 -5.35 5.16
C LEU A 132 18.42 -3.85 5.39
N ALA A 133 19.41 -3.17 5.93
CA ALA A 133 19.38 -1.73 6.17
C ALA A 133 20.53 -1.01 5.45
N PHE A 134 20.25 0.11 4.77
CA PHE A 134 21.23 0.84 3.95
C PHE A 134 21.90 2.05 4.64
N GLY A 135 21.61 2.31 5.93
CA GLY A 135 22.11 3.50 6.63
C GLY A 135 21.67 4.80 5.94
N ASN A 136 22.45 5.90 6.04
CA ASN A 136 22.07 7.22 5.50
C ASN A 136 22.37 7.42 3.99
N SER A 137 22.27 6.37 3.17
CA SER A 137 22.67 6.39 1.76
C SER A 137 21.51 6.44 0.78
N THR A 138 21.75 7.06 -0.38
CA THR A 138 20.83 7.08 -1.54
C THR A 138 21.30 6.08 -2.60
N VAL A 139 20.43 5.17 -3.00
CA VAL A 139 20.65 4.18 -4.06
C VAL A 139 19.74 4.52 -5.24
N THR A 140 20.31 4.87 -6.39
CA THR A 140 19.48 5.32 -7.53
C THR A 140 18.72 4.17 -8.18
N GLN A 141 19.33 2.99 -8.26
CA GLN A 141 18.67 1.78 -8.76
C GLN A 141 19.11 0.57 -7.96
N LEU A 142 18.15 -0.29 -7.59
CA LEU A 142 18.42 -1.56 -6.92
C LEU A 142 17.69 -2.71 -7.63
N LEU A 143 18.44 -3.76 -7.95
CA LEU A 143 17.92 -5.00 -8.49
C LEU A 143 18.05 -6.13 -7.46
N PHE A 144 16.93 -6.76 -7.09
CA PHE A 144 16.92 -7.99 -6.29
C PHE A 144 16.89 -9.23 -7.18
N LEU A 145 17.77 -10.20 -6.96
CA LEU A 145 17.83 -11.46 -7.70
C LEU A 145 17.91 -12.64 -6.72
N GLY A 146 16.86 -13.44 -6.54
CA GLY A 146 17.03 -14.58 -5.64
C GLY A 146 15.95 -15.63 -5.48
N GLY A 147 15.06 -15.78 -6.45
CA GLY A 147 14.16 -16.93 -6.49
C GLY A 147 13.16 -16.95 -5.33
N SER A 148 13.41 -17.72 -4.26
CA SER A 148 12.50 -17.90 -3.12
C SER A 148 12.98 -17.26 -1.80
N ALA A 149 14.04 -16.46 -1.84
CA ALA A 149 14.55 -15.79 -0.65
C ALA A 149 13.67 -14.62 -0.18
N ASN A 150 13.66 -14.40 1.13
CA ASN A 150 13.00 -13.26 1.76
C ASN A 150 13.93 -12.05 1.76
N TYR A 151 13.44 -10.91 1.30
CA TYR A 151 14.10 -9.62 1.42
C TYR A 151 13.22 -8.72 2.29
N ASN A 152 13.60 -8.48 3.54
CA ASN A 152 12.93 -7.48 4.36
C ASN A 152 13.87 -6.30 4.50
N LEU A 153 13.48 -5.13 4.06
CA LEU A 153 14.30 -3.94 4.10
C LEU A 153 13.58 -2.91 4.95
N THR A 154 14.10 -2.73 6.16
CA THR A 154 13.71 -1.63 7.05
C THR A 154 14.81 -0.60 6.99
N ASP A 155 14.48 0.56 6.41
CA ASP A 155 15.42 1.66 6.38
C ASP A 155 15.63 2.28 7.77
N SER A 156 16.88 2.66 8.06
CA SER A 156 17.30 3.43 9.23
C SER A 156 17.88 4.81 8.86
N GLY A 157 17.71 5.31 7.62
CA GLY A 157 18.10 6.66 7.20
C GLY A 157 18.36 6.93 5.70
N GLY A 158 18.14 5.99 4.79
CA GLY A 158 18.48 6.00 3.36
C GLY A 158 17.28 5.84 2.43
N SER A 159 17.51 5.86 1.11
CA SER A 159 16.44 5.71 0.12
C SER A 159 16.89 5.00 -1.14
N ILE A 160 15.95 4.34 -1.81
CA ILE A 160 16.08 3.74 -3.14
C ILE A 160 15.15 4.51 -4.06
N ASP A 161 15.69 5.02 -5.17
CA ASP A 161 14.85 5.73 -6.15
C ASP A 161 14.07 4.73 -7.02
N THR A 162 14.75 3.75 -7.62
CA THR A 162 14.11 2.74 -8.49
C THR A 162 14.45 1.31 -8.07
N VAL A 163 13.45 0.44 -8.03
CA VAL A 163 13.59 -0.99 -7.71
C VAL A 163 13.07 -1.89 -8.84
N ALA A 164 13.75 -3.01 -9.05
CA ALA A 164 13.22 -4.17 -9.77
C ALA A 164 13.62 -5.46 -9.04
N ALA A 165 12.87 -6.55 -9.22
CA ALA A 165 13.13 -7.79 -8.48
C ALA A 165 12.69 -9.08 -9.17
N LEU A 166 13.48 -10.14 -8.96
CA LEU A 166 13.05 -11.55 -8.99
C LEU A 166 13.20 -12.12 -7.59
N SER A 167 12.14 -12.10 -6.79
CA SER A 167 12.27 -12.34 -5.35
C SER A 167 11.36 -13.45 -4.84
N GLY A 168 11.70 -13.99 -3.68
CA GLY A 168 10.70 -14.57 -2.80
C GLY A 168 9.88 -13.43 -2.17
N PRO A 169 9.42 -13.58 -0.93
CA PRO A 169 8.86 -12.47 -0.18
C PRO A 169 9.76 -11.23 -0.21
N LEU A 170 9.19 -10.07 -0.54
CA LEU A 170 9.87 -8.77 -0.54
C LEU A 170 9.06 -7.82 0.32
N SER A 171 9.69 -7.19 1.29
CA SER A 171 9.12 -6.13 2.10
C SER A 171 10.11 -4.98 2.11
N TYR A 172 9.71 -3.80 1.66
CA TYR A 172 10.55 -2.62 1.68
C TYR A 172 9.77 -1.40 2.14
N THR A 173 10.29 -0.71 3.15
CA THR A 173 9.73 0.54 3.64
C THR A 173 10.80 1.64 3.65
N GLN A 174 10.48 2.82 3.14
CA GLN A 174 11.36 3.98 3.14
C GLN A 174 10.63 5.31 3.35
N PRO A 175 11.31 6.36 3.84
CA PRO A 175 10.71 7.68 3.98
C PRO A 175 10.45 8.40 2.65
N GLY A 176 11.32 8.22 1.65
CA GLY A 176 11.26 8.93 0.37
C GLY A 176 10.42 8.23 -0.71
N SER A 177 10.25 8.91 -1.85
CA SER A 177 9.55 8.35 -3.02
C SER A 177 10.25 7.11 -3.58
N LEU A 178 9.47 6.15 -4.07
CA LEU A 178 9.94 4.89 -4.66
C LEU A 178 9.33 4.69 -6.04
N ALA A 179 10.12 4.21 -7.00
CA ALA A 179 9.62 3.74 -8.29
C ALA A 179 9.88 2.24 -8.47
N VAL A 180 8.88 1.49 -8.94
CA VAL A 180 9.07 0.17 -9.55
C VAL A 180 9.30 0.39 -11.04
N GLY A 181 10.51 0.09 -11.51
CA GLY A 181 10.94 0.43 -12.86
C GLY A 181 11.74 -0.67 -13.54
N THR A 182 12.58 -0.29 -14.49
CA THR A 182 13.52 -1.20 -15.14
C THR A 182 14.91 -0.97 -14.59
N VAL A 183 15.50 -1.99 -13.95
CA VAL A 183 16.87 -1.94 -13.42
C VAL A 183 17.70 -3.02 -14.09
N ALA A 184 18.84 -2.63 -14.67
CA ALA A 184 19.76 -3.54 -15.38
C ALA A 184 19.04 -4.48 -16.40
N GLY A 185 18.08 -3.93 -17.15
CA GLY A 185 17.30 -4.69 -18.15
C GLY A 185 16.16 -5.54 -17.58
N ARG A 186 16.03 -5.64 -16.24
CA ARG A 186 14.89 -6.29 -15.59
C ARG A 186 13.78 -5.27 -15.36
N ALA A 187 12.63 -5.51 -15.99
CA ALA A 187 11.41 -4.76 -15.76
C ALA A 187 10.64 -5.30 -14.54
N GLY A 188 10.30 -4.39 -13.61
CA GLY A 188 9.32 -4.63 -12.56
C GLY A 188 9.74 -5.64 -11.51
N ILE A 189 8.74 -6.11 -10.76
CA ILE A 189 8.91 -7.07 -9.67
C ILE A 189 8.14 -8.34 -10.01
N THR A 190 8.81 -9.48 -9.89
CA THR A 190 8.21 -10.81 -10.01
C THR A 190 8.54 -11.62 -8.78
N GLY A 191 7.54 -11.75 -7.90
CA GLY A 191 7.56 -12.61 -6.73
C GLY A 191 7.35 -14.08 -7.10
N SER A 192 7.94 -14.98 -6.33
CA SER A 192 7.71 -16.43 -6.44
C SER A 192 6.27 -16.84 -6.11
N SER A 193 5.91 -18.11 -6.37
CA SER A 193 4.55 -18.65 -6.24
C SER A 193 3.93 -18.58 -4.84
N SER A 194 4.72 -18.34 -3.80
CA SER A 194 4.25 -18.15 -2.42
C SER A 194 4.73 -16.83 -1.82
N ALA A 195 5.26 -15.93 -2.64
CA ALA A 195 5.79 -14.66 -2.17
C ALA A 195 4.67 -13.64 -1.92
N SER A 196 4.84 -12.85 -0.87
CA SER A 196 4.16 -11.56 -0.71
C SER A 196 5.13 -10.42 -1.02
N VAL A 197 4.66 -9.38 -1.70
CA VAL A 197 5.43 -8.16 -1.99
C VAL A 197 4.79 -6.99 -1.27
N THR A 198 5.51 -6.36 -0.34
CA THR A 198 5.10 -5.16 0.37
C THR A 198 6.07 -4.02 0.05
N LEU A 199 5.58 -2.91 -0.49
CA LEU A 199 6.35 -1.68 -0.71
C LEU A 199 5.64 -0.51 -0.02
N ALA A 200 6.37 0.24 0.80
CA ALA A 200 5.79 1.37 1.52
C ALA A 200 6.71 2.59 1.47
N THR A 201 6.15 3.74 1.14
CA THR A 201 6.75 5.05 1.37
C THR A 201 6.03 5.72 2.55
N THR A 202 6.74 6.34 3.49
CA THR A 202 6.14 6.74 4.78
C THR A 202 5.99 8.24 5.00
N ASN A 203 6.77 9.10 4.33
CA ASN A 203 6.64 10.54 4.54
C ASN A 203 5.51 11.13 3.67
N PRO A 204 4.77 12.13 4.19
CA PRO A 204 4.00 13.03 3.32
C PRO A 204 4.95 13.63 2.26
N GLY A 205 4.52 13.69 1.00
CA GLY A 205 5.39 14.04 -0.12
C GLY A 205 5.94 12.84 -0.91
N ALA A 206 5.91 11.64 -0.33
CA ALA A 206 6.59 10.47 -0.90
C ALA A 206 5.66 9.64 -1.79
N ASN A 207 5.88 9.74 -3.10
CA ASN A 207 5.11 8.99 -4.09
C ASN A 207 5.58 7.54 -4.20
N LEU A 208 4.66 6.65 -4.53
CA LEU A 208 4.96 5.29 -4.98
C LEU A 208 4.54 5.14 -6.44
N THR A 209 5.52 5.03 -7.32
CA THR A 209 5.31 4.97 -8.78
C THR A 209 5.50 3.55 -9.30
N LEU A 210 4.59 3.06 -10.11
CA LEU A 210 4.72 1.83 -10.89
C LEU A 210 4.91 2.19 -12.36
N ASP A 211 6.16 2.29 -12.80
CA ASP A 211 6.51 2.36 -14.23
C ASP A 211 6.57 0.97 -14.87
N GLN A 212 6.64 -0.07 -14.04
CA GLN A 212 6.61 -1.48 -14.44
C GLN A 212 5.72 -2.30 -13.49
N PRO A 213 5.19 -3.47 -13.94
CA PRO A 213 4.31 -4.29 -13.12
C PRO A 213 4.98 -4.87 -11.86
N VAL A 214 4.15 -5.11 -10.84
CA VAL A 214 4.47 -5.87 -9.64
C VAL A 214 3.62 -7.13 -9.63
N SER A 215 4.25 -8.28 -9.45
CA SER A 215 3.56 -9.56 -9.32
C SER A 215 4.05 -10.36 -8.12
N ALA A 216 3.16 -11.12 -7.50
CA ALA A 216 3.46 -11.97 -6.35
C ALA A 216 2.51 -13.18 -6.30
N GLY A 217 2.99 -14.32 -5.79
CA GLY A 217 2.17 -15.54 -5.70
C GLY A 217 1.10 -15.52 -4.61
N ASP A 218 1.26 -14.69 -3.58
CA ASP A 218 0.31 -14.55 -2.47
C ASP A 218 -0.31 -13.15 -2.45
N ALA A 219 0.33 -12.15 -1.84
CA ALA A 219 -0.22 -10.80 -1.74
C ALA A 219 0.70 -9.73 -2.33
N VAL A 220 0.10 -8.62 -2.78
CA VAL A 220 0.83 -7.38 -3.07
C VAL A 220 0.26 -6.26 -2.20
N VAL A 221 1.08 -5.61 -1.39
CA VAL A 221 0.69 -4.48 -0.55
C VAL A 221 1.54 -3.28 -0.92
N LEU A 222 0.91 -2.23 -1.43
CA LEU A 222 1.57 -1.00 -1.81
C LEU A 222 1.06 0.13 -0.93
N SER A 223 1.95 0.91 -0.34
CA SER A 223 1.58 2.07 0.46
C SER A 223 2.34 3.30 -0.02
N ALA A 224 1.64 4.27 -0.59
CA ALA A 224 2.17 5.58 -0.88
C ALA A 224 2.01 6.51 0.34
N GLY A 225 3.07 7.20 0.71
CA GLY A 225 3.04 8.28 1.70
C GLY A 225 2.28 9.50 1.21
N GLU A 226 2.23 9.69 -0.11
CA GLU A 226 1.34 10.65 -0.77
C GLU A 226 0.61 10.00 -1.97
N ASN A 227 1.17 10.08 -3.17
CA ASN A 227 0.47 9.64 -4.38
C ASN A 227 0.86 8.21 -4.80
N PHE A 228 -0.13 7.40 -5.13
CA PHE A 228 0.02 6.19 -5.91
C PHE A 228 -0.05 6.52 -7.40
N ILE A 229 1.02 6.23 -8.13
CA ILE A 229 1.15 6.57 -9.55
C ILE A 229 1.35 5.29 -10.37
N ASN A 230 0.34 4.84 -11.08
CA ASN A 230 0.39 3.66 -11.94
C ASN A 230 0.52 4.05 -13.42
N ASN A 231 1.74 3.97 -13.95
CA ASN A 231 2.05 4.11 -15.37
C ASN A 231 2.10 2.75 -16.10
N ALA A 232 2.14 1.64 -15.37
CA ALA A 232 2.17 0.27 -15.91
C ALA A 232 0.80 -0.22 -16.43
N GLY A 233 -0.28 0.54 -16.15
CA GLY A 233 -1.61 0.30 -16.73
C GLY A 233 -2.45 -0.74 -15.96
N ALA A 234 -3.47 -1.30 -16.62
CA ALA A 234 -4.51 -2.10 -15.98
C ALA A 234 -3.99 -3.41 -15.34
N THR A 235 -2.82 -3.88 -15.77
CA THR A 235 -2.18 -5.11 -15.28
C THR A 235 -0.98 -4.82 -14.36
N ALA A 236 -0.89 -3.61 -13.81
CA ALA A 236 0.24 -3.19 -12.99
C ALA A 236 0.45 -4.03 -11.74
N ILE A 237 -0.61 -4.68 -11.22
CA ILE A 237 -0.51 -5.55 -10.06
C ILE A 237 -1.14 -6.92 -10.38
N ALA A 238 -0.38 -7.98 -10.14
CA ALA A 238 -0.87 -9.36 -10.21
C ALA A 238 -0.53 -10.11 -8.92
N ALA A 239 -1.54 -10.42 -8.10
CA ALA A 239 -1.39 -11.20 -6.86
C ALA A 239 -2.18 -12.51 -6.98
N GLY A 240 -1.60 -13.64 -6.55
CA GLY A 240 -2.32 -14.92 -6.52
C GLY A 240 -3.47 -14.96 -5.50
N GLY A 241 -3.36 -14.16 -4.44
CA GLY A 241 -4.39 -13.88 -3.44
C GLY A 241 -5.06 -12.53 -3.71
N ARG A 242 -4.66 -11.49 -2.97
CA ARG A 242 -5.21 -10.12 -3.11
C ARG A 242 -4.12 -9.09 -3.20
N TRP A 243 -4.45 -7.93 -3.74
CA TRP A 243 -3.66 -6.73 -3.56
C TRP A 243 -4.37 -5.65 -2.75
N LEU A 244 -3.57 -4.87 -2.04
CA LEU A 244 -3.98 -3.70 -1.27
C LEU A 244 -3.12 -2.51 -1.72
N VAL A 245 -3.76 -1.40 -2.04
CA VAL A 245 -3.08 -0.14 -2.36
C VAL A 245 -3.55 0.92 -1.39
N TYR A 246 -2.61 1.48 -0.63
CA TYR A 246 -2.81 2.59 0.28
C TYR A 246 -2.27 3.88 -0.34
N SER A 247 -3.01 4.98 -0.23
CA SER A 247 -2.57 6.33 -0.58
C SER A 247 -3.22 7.37 0.33
N SER A 248 -2.74 8.61 0.29
CA SER A 248 -3.28 9.67 1.14
C SER A 248 -4.64 10.16 0.62
N ASP A 249 -4.73 10.57 -0.64
CA ASP A 249 -5.90 11.16 -1.28
C ASP A 249 -6.06 10.61 -2.71
N PRO A 250 -7.19 9.99 -3.07
CA PRO A 250 -7.39 9.48 -4.42
C PRO A 250 -7.41 10.57 -5.51
N ALA A 251 -7.65 11.84 -5.15
CA ALA A 251 -7.73 12.93 -6.11
C ALA A 251 -6.39 13.26 -6.77
N THR A 252 -5.28 12.86 -6.14
CA THR A 252 -3.92 13.10 -6.64
C THR A 252 -3.23 11.83 -7.16
N ASP A 253 -3.92 10.68 -7.06
CA ASP A 253 -3.45 9.40 -7.57
C ASP A 253 -3.61 9.29 -9.09
N THR A 254 -2.80 8.41 -9.69
CA THR A 254 -2.96 7.95 -11.07
C THR A 254 -3.17 6.43 -11.04
N PHE A 255 -4.39 5.96 -11.28
CA PHE A 255 -4.72 4.54 -11.11
C PHE A 255 -4.41 3.65 -12.30
N GLY A 256 -4.19 4.21 -13.49
CA GLY A 256 -3.81 3.46 -14.69
C GLY A 256 -4.82 2.39 -15.12
N ALA A 257 -6.12 2.60 -14.89
CA ALA A 257 -7.20 1.63 -15.13
C ALA A 257 -7.03 0.29 -14.40
N LEU A 258 -6.29 0.27 -13.29
CA LEU A 258 -6.19 -0.89 -12.40
C LEU A 258 -7.52 -1.06 -11.64
N LEU A 259 -8.26 -2.12 -11.95
CA LEU A 259 -9.59 -2.33 -11.37
C LEU A 259 -9.50 -3.16 -10.08
N SER A 260 -9.97 -2.61 -8.96
CA SER A 260 -10.13 -3.36 -7.71
C SER A 260 -11.35 -4.28 -7.75
N ASN A 261 -12.39 -3.91 -8.51
CA ASN A 261 -13.73 -4.54 -8.50
C ASN A 261 -14.39 -4.62 -7.11
N ASN A 262 -13.96 -3.79 -6.17
CA ASN A 262 -14.49 -3.73 -4.82
C ASN A 262 -14.62 -2.27 -4.38
N THR A 263 -15.41 -2.02 -3.33
CA THR A 263 -15.52 -0.69 -2.73
C THR A 263 -14.21 -0.31 -2.00
N PRO A 264 -13.78 0.97 -2.06
CA PRO A 264 -12.62 1.43 -1.32
C PRO A 264 -12.91 1.51 0.19
N LEU A 265 -11.87 1.68 1.00
CA LEU A 265 -12.00 2.02 2.43
C LEU A 265 -11.43 3.40 2.69
N TRP A 266 -12.18 4.23 3.40
CA TRP A 266 -11.81 5.60 3.70
C TRP A 266 -11.30 5.76 5.13
N SER A 267 -10.59 6.86 5.40
CA SER A 267 -9.93 7.13 6.68
C SER A 267 -9.03 5.97 7.15
N LYS A 268 -8.41 5.24 6.21
CA LYS A 268 -7.54 4.09 6.50
C LYS A 268 -6.12 4.39 6.03
N THR A 269 -5.23 4.64 6.97
CA THR A 269 -3.80 4.74 6.69
C THR A 269 -3.15 3.36 6.82
N TYR A 270 -2.02 3.14 6.16
CA TYR A 270 -1.24 1.92 6.33
C TYR A 270 -0.77 1.73 7.78
N ALA A 271 -0.46 2.82 8.49
CA ALA A 271 0.00 2.80 9.88
C ALA A 271 -1.11 2.38 10.87
N ASP A 272 -2.33 2.91 10.71
CA ASP A 272 -3.44 2.65 11.64
C ASP A 272 -4.29 1.44 11.23
N TYR A 273 -4.25 1.08 9.96
CA TYR A 273 -5.08 0.03 9.37
C TYR A 273 -4.27 -0.83 8.38
N GLY A 274 -3.19 -1.40 8.88
CA GLY A 274 -2.30 -2.28 8.11
C GLY A 274 -3.01 -3.51 7.52
N PRO A 275 -2.33 -4.26 6.64
CA PRO A 275 -2.94 -5.29 5.80
C PRO A 275 -3.62 -6.41 6.59
N GLY A 276 -3.12 -6.75 7.78
CA GLY A 276 -3.71 -7.75 8.67
C GLY A 276 -5.04 -7.33 9.32
N SER A 277 -5.35 -6.04 9.32
CA SER A 277 -6.61 -5.49 9.87
C SER A 277 -7.73 -5.45 8.84
N VAL A 278 -7.43 -5.62 7.56
CA VAL A 278 -8.41 -5.55 6.45
C VAL A 278 -9.20 -6.84 6.36
N VAL A 279 -10.38 -6.85 6.96
CA VAL A 279 -11.27 -8.02 7.02
C VAL A 279 -12.04 -8.25 5.72
N GLU A 280 -12.21 -7.21 4.92
CA GLU A 280 -12.95 -7.27 3.67
C GLU A 280 -12.14 -8.02 2.60
N THR A 281 -12.80 -8.86 1.80
CA THR A 281 -12.17 -9.74 0.82
C THR A 281 -11.77 -9.02 -0.47
N GLY A 282 -10.88 -9.60 -1.27
CA GLY A 282 -10.59 -9.10 -2.62
C GLY A 282 -9.66 -7.88 -2.66
N ASN A 283 -9.37 -7.46 -3.89
CA ASN A 283 -8.46 -6.35 -4.17
C ASN A 283 -9.06 -5.03 -3.73
N ARG A 284 -8.25 -4.12 -3.16
CA ARG A 284 -8.83 -2.92 -2.56
C ARG A 284 -7.89 -1.73 -2.55
N TYR A 285 -8.50 -0.56 -2.73
CA TYR A 285 -7.89 0.73 -2.43
C TYR A 285 -8.27 1.16 -1.01
N LEU A 286 -7.30 1.70 -0.29
CA LEU A 286 -7.46 2.26 1.04
C LEU A 286 -6.92 3.69 1.02
N PHE A 287 -7.75 4.64 1.44
CA PHE A 287 -7.41 6.05 1.39
C PHE A 287 -7.33 6.62 2.80
N GLY A 288 -6.26 7.34 3.10
CA GLY A 288 -6.14 8.12 4.33
C GLY A 288 -7.16 9.28 4.38
N TYR A 289 -7.68 9.68 3.23
CA TYR A 289 -8.68 10.72 3.08
C TYR A 289 -10.00 10.38 3.78
N THR A 290 -10.56 11.37 4.46
CA THR A 290 -11.86 11.29 5.15
C THR A 290 -12.89 12.12 4.38
N PRO A 291 -13.65 11.51 3.46
CA PRO A 291 -14.69 12.21 2.71
C PRO A 291 -15.83 12.65 3.64
N SER A 292 -16.44 13.78 3.32
CA SER A 292 -17.59 14.32 4.06
C SER A 292 -18.89 14.00 3.35
N LEU A 293 -19.81 13.33 4.05
CA LEU A 293 -21.13 12.96 3.57
C LEU A 293 -22.20 13.78 4.29
N THR A 294 -23.11 14.39 3.55
CA THR A 294 -24.24 15.15 4.11
C THR A 294 -25.56 14.51 3.69
N VAL A 295 -26.44 14.31 4.67
CA VAL A 295 -27.82 13.86 4.44
C VAL A 295 -28.77 14.97 4.85
N THR A 296 -29.61 15.38 3.90
CA THR A 296 -30.66 16.39 4.11
C THR A 296 -32.01 15.75 3.82
N PRO A 297 -32.83 15.45 4.85
CA PRO A 297 -34.22 15.06 4.63
C PRO A 297 -34.95 16.12 3.82
N ASP A 298 -35.74 15.69 2.85
CA ASP A 298 -36.52 16.60 2.02
C ASP A 298 -37.76 17.06 2.80
N ASP A 299 -38.07 18.36 2.74
CA ASP A 299 -39.32 18.88 3.27
C ASP A 299 -40.50 18.23 2.55
N THR A 300 -41.49 17.78 3.31
CA THR A 300 -42.65 17.10 2.74
C THR A 300 -43.94 17.43 3.48
N SER A 301 -45.06 17.02 2.92
CA SER A 301 -46.37 17.25 3.52
C SER A 301 -47.26 16.03 3.42
N LYS A 302 -48.25 15.97 4.31
CA LYS A 302 -49.32 14.99 4.25
C LYS A 302 -50.64 15.59 4.69
N VAL A 303 -51.73 14.98 4.26
CA VAL A 303 -53.06 15.25 4.83
C VAL A 303 -53.24 14.39 6.09
N TYR A 304 -53.91 14.93 7.10
CA TYR A 304 -54.31 14.18 8.30
C TYR A 304 -55.01 12.86 7.93
N GLY A 305 -54.63 11.77 8.59
CA GLY A 305 -55.09 10.41 8.26
C GLY A 305 -54.19 9.66 7.26
N ASN A 306 -53.26 10.34 6.56
CA ASN A 306 -52.33 9.70 5.64
C ASN A 306 -50.95 9.43 6.26
N VAL A 307 -50.21 8.51 5.65
CA VAL A 307 -48.79 8.24 5.93
C VAL A 307 -47.93 8.90 4.83
N PRO A 308 -46.93 9.72 5.16
CA PRO A 308 -46.05 10.33 4.17
C PRO A 308 -44.97 9.33 3.72
N ASN A 309 -44.42 9.54 2.53
CA ASN A 309 -43.14 8.96 2.14
C ASN A 309 -42.02 9.96 2.48
N LEU A 310 -41.07 9.58 3.33
CA LEU A 310 -39.91 10.41 3.65
C LEU A 310 -38.80 10.13 2.64
N THR A 311 -38.21 11.20 2.11
CA THR A 311 -37.04 11.13 1.22
C THR A 311 -35.94 12.03 1.75
N ALA A 312 -34.72 11.82 1.25
CA ALA A 312 -33.60 12.67 1.58
C ALA A 312 -32.66 12.78 0.39
N THR A 313 -32.04 13.95 0.28
CA THR A 313 -30.92 14.19 -0.61
C THR A 313 -29.62 13.83 0.12
N VAL A 314 -28.79 12.99 -0.52
CA VAL A 314 -27.45 12.61 -0.03
C VAL A 314 -26.40 13.25 -0.94
N THR A 315 -25.45 13.98 -0.36
CA THR A 315 -24.36 14.63 -1.09
C THR A 315 -23.00 14.30 -0.46
N GLY A 316 -21.94 14.30 -1.26
CA GLY A 316 -20.57 14.06 -0.80
C GLY A 316 -20.11 12.60 -0.86
N LEU A 317 -20.91 11.68 -1.44
CA LEU A 317 -20.38 10.38 -1.85
C LEU A 317 -19.31 10.57 -2.90
N MET A 318 -18.20 9.84 -2.76
CA MET A 318 -17.15 9.81 -3.78
C MET A 318 -17.68 9.04 -5.00
N ASN A 319 -17.62 9.69 -6.17
CA ASN A 319 -18.10 9.10 -7.41
C ASN A 319 -16.97 8.31 -8.09
N ALA A 320 -17.17 7.01 -8.28
CA ALA A 320 -16.18 6.11 -8.87
C ALA A 320 -15.81 6.50 -10.30
N ASP A 321 -16.75 7.08 -11.06
CA ASP A 321 -16.52 7.53 -12.44
C ASP A 321 -15.41 8.59 -12.54
N SER A 322 -15.28 9.41 -11.49
CA SER A 322 -14.34 10.52 -11.39
C SER A 322 -12.91 10.02 -11.20
N PHE A 323 -12.76 8.74 -10.87
CA PHE A 323 -11.50 8.01 -10.76
C PHE A 323 -11.35 6.95 -11.87
N GLY A 324 -12.19 7.00 -12.91
CA GLY A 324 -12.13 6.06 -14.04
C GLY A 324 -12.66 4.66 -13.71
N ASP A 325 -13.63 4.56 -12.79
CA ASP A 325 -14.28 3.31 -12.38
C ASP A 325 -13.31 2.24 -11.85
N VAL A 326 -12.19 2.67 -11.25
CA VAL A 326 -11.15 1.78 -10.71
C VAL A 326 -11.56 1.05 -9.44
N PHE A 327 -12.66 1.47 -8.80
CA PHE A 327 -13.31 0.78 -7.70
C PHE A 327 -14.83 0.82 -7.84
N THR A 328 -15.53 -0.05 -7.12
CA THR A 328 -16.99 -0.14 -7.18
C THR A 328 -17.64 1.06 -6.48
N GLN A 329 -18.64 1.66 -7.12
CA GLN A 329 -19.44 2.75 -6.56
C GLN A 329 -20.13 2.33 -5.26
N GLU A 330 -19.97 3.14 -4.22
CA GLU A 330 -20.68 3.00 -2.96
C GLU A 330 -22.09 3.60 -3.06
N SER A 331 -23.02 3.09 -2.25
CA SER A 331 -24.39 3.62 -2.17
C SER A 331 -24.78 3.91 -0.72
N CYS A 332 -25.69 4.86 -0.54
CA CYS A 332 -26.14 5.30 0.77
C CYS A 332 -27.67 5.26 0.86
N THR A 333 -28.19 4.56 1.85
CA THR A 333 -29.61 4.59 2.24
C THR A 333 -29.74 5.05 3.70
N PRO A 334 -30.08 6.33 3.95
CA PRO A 334 -30.22 6.85 5.30
C PRO A 334 -31.50 6.33 5.97
N ILE A 335 -31.53 6.34 7.31
CA ILE A 335 -32.76 6.12 8.08
C ILE A 335 -33.40 7.49 8.34
N LEU A 336 -34.68 7.64 8.03
CA LEU A 336 -35.44 8.88 8.24
C LEU A 336 -36.57 8.62 9.24
N THR A 337 -36.73 9.54 10.20
CA THR A 337 -37.77 9.45 11.23
C THR A 337 -38.43 10.80 11.42
N SER A 338 -39.74 10.80 11.72
CA SER A 338 -40.46 12.01 12.14
C SER A 338 -41.68 11.63 12.95
N PRO A 339 -41.98 12.31 14.07
CA PRO A 339 -43.24 12.12 14.80
C PRO A 339 -44.48 12.41 13.93
N GLY A 340 -44.35 13.28 12.93
CA GLY A 340 -45.43 13.61 12.00
C GLY A 340 -45.83 12.46 11.06
N THR A 341 -45.06 11.36 11.00
CA THR A 341 -45.37 10.22 10.12
C THR A 341 -46.66 9.50 10.53
N ALA A 342 -46.97 9.42 11.83
CA ALA A 342 -48.17 8.75 12.34
C ALA A 342 -49.44 9.33 11.70
N ALA A 343 -50.31 8.49 11.15
CA ALA A 343 -51.55 8.95 10.48
C ALA A 343 -52.40 9.91 11.34
N THR A 344 -52.33 9.75 12.67
CA THR A 344 -53.03 10.55 13.68
C THR A 344 -52.24 11.76 14.20
N ALA A 345 -51.06 12.07 13.65
CA ALA A 345 -50.26 13.24 14.02
C ALA A 345 -51.12 14.51 13.96
N ALA A 346 -51.09 15.29 15.04
CA ALA A 346 -51.96 16.45 15.18
C ALA A 346 -51.56 17.58 14.24
N VAL A 347 -52.56 18.18 13.61
CA VAL A 347 -52.35 19.38 12.76
C VAL A 347 -51.83 20.56 13.58
N SER A 348 -52.19 20.63 14.87
CA SER A 348 -51.77 21.71 15.78
C SER A 348 -50.27 21.74 16.08
N ASP A 349 -49.60 20.59 15.99
CA ASP A 349 -48.17 20.49 16.32
C ASP A 349 -47.29 20.55 15.06
N SER A 350 -47.91 20.78 13.89
CA SER A 350 -47.20 20.95 12.62
C SER A 350 -46.42 22.28 12.60
N PRO A 351 -45.21 22.33 12.01
CA PRO A 351 -44.51 21.22 11.34
C PRO A 351 -43.74 20.31 12.31
N TYR A 352 -43.66 19.03 11.95
CA TYR A 352 -42.84 18.05 12.66
C TYR A 352 -41.43 17.97 12.06
N PRO A 353 -40.36 17.89 12.86
CA PRO A 353 -39.02 17.67 12.33
C PRO A 353 -38.90 16.29 11.68
N ILE A 354 -38.15 16.21 10.59
CA ILE A 354 -37.66 14.97 9.99
C ILE A 354 -36.18 14.87 10.33
N ASN A 355 -35.81 13.83 11.07
CA ASN A 355 -34.45 13.56 11.49
C ASN A 355 -33.87 12.42 10.67
N ALA A 356 -32.65 12.61 10.19
CA ALA A 356 -31.86 11.56 9.59
C ALA A 356 -30.93 10.91 10.63
N ALA A 357 -30.69 9.61 10.45
CA ALA A 357 -29.75 8.83 11.23
C ALA A 357 -28.88 7.96 10.31
N PRO A 358 -27.71 7.51 10.79
CA PRO A 358 -26.89 6.53 10.08
C PRO A 358 -27.70 5.27 9.75
N GLY A 359 -27.98 5.03 8.46
CA GLY A 359 -28.58 3.80 7.95
C GLY A 359 -27.50 2.79 7.55
N SER A 360 -27.47 2.38 6.28
CA SER A 360 -26.28 1.70 5.70
C SER A 360 -25.02 2.59 5.66
N LEU A 361 -25.14 3.80 6.21
CA LEU A 361 -24.16 4.87 6.37
C LEU A 361 -22.92 4.52 7.18
N ALA A 362 -22.80 3.28 7.68
CA ALA A 362 -21.49 2.71 8.01
C ALA A 362 -20.64 2.48 6.75
N VAL A 363 -20.65 3.45 5.83
CA VAL A 363 -19.70 3.57 4.72
C VAL A 363 -18.36 3.80 5.41
N SER A 364 -17.49 2.79 5.34
CA SER A 364 -16.28 2.74 6.17
C SER A 364 -15.41 3.98 5.96
N GLY A 365 -15.45 4.91 6.93
CA GLY A 365 -14.56 6.07 6.99
C GLY A 365 -15.11 7.39 6.43
N TYR A 366 -16.43 7.56 6.23
CA TYR A 366 -16.97 8.90 5.94
C TYR A 366 -17.24 9.70 7.23
N ALA A 367 -16.94 10.99 7.19
CA ALA A 367 -17.45 11.95 8.17
C ALA A 367 -18.89 12.32 7.81
N THR A 368 -19.86 12.00 8.67
CA THR A 368 -21.29 12.19 8.38
C THR A 368 -21.88 13.44 9.03
N ASN A 369 -22.63 14.22 8.26
CA ASN A 369 -23.44 15.35 8.71
C ASN A 369 -24.92 15.10 8.42
N PHE A 370 -25.79 15.37 9.39
CA PHE A 370 -27.23 15.19 9.29
C PHE A 370 -27.96 16.51 9.50
N ASN A 371 -28.67 16.97 8.47
CA ASN A 371 -29.57 18.10 8.58
C ASN A 371 -30.97 17.63 9.01
N SER A 372 -31.85 18.59 9.33
CA SER A 372 -33.26 18.33 9.59
C SER A 372 -34.10 18.86 8.44
N GLY A 373 -35.15 18.11 8.07
CA GLY A 373 -36.24 18.59 7.21
C GLY A 373 -37.51 18.80 8.02
N LEU A 374 -38.59 19.24 7.36
CA LEU A 374 -39.88 19.49 7.97
C LEU A 374 -41.00 18.69 7.29
N LEU A 375 -41.86 18.08 8.11
CA LEU A 375 -43.09 17.42 7.70
C LEU A 375 -44.29 18.27 8.12
N THR A 376 -44.98 18.85 7.14
CA THR A 376 -46.21 19.61 7.36
C THR A 376 -47.43 18.69 7.33
N VAL A 377 -48.27 18.74 8.36
CA VAL A 377 -49.56 18.01 8.38
C VAL A 377 -50.69 18.99 8.09
N THR A 378 -51.39 18.79 6.99
CA THR A 378 -52.54 19.63 6.60
C THR A 378 -53.86 19.03 7.11
N PRO A 379 -54.83 19.87 7.51
CA PRO A 379 -56.15 19.39 7.90
C PRO A 379 -56.81 18.58 6.78
N LYS A 380 -57.52 17.50 7.16
CA LYS A 380 -58.44 16.81 6.26
C LYS A 380 -59.78 17.55 6.26
N PRO A 381 -60.30 18.02 5.11
CA PRO A 381 -61.57 18.74 5.07
C PRO A 381 -62.73 17.86 5.53
N ILE A 382 -63.57 18.40 6.42
CA ILE A 382 -64.83 17.77 6.84
C ILE A 382 -65.98 18.65 6.34
N THR A 383 -66.96 18.03 5.68
CA THR A 383 -68.18 18.74 5.25
C THR A 383 -69.34 18.37 6.15
N VAL A 384 -69.90 19.38 6.83
CA VAL A 384 -71.09 19.25 7.68
C VAL A 384 -72.23 20.01 7.02
N THR A 385 -73.33 19.31 6.74
CA THR A 385 -74.55 19.90 6.17
C THR A 385 -75.65 19.88 7.22
N ALA A 386 -76.22 21.04 7.54
CA ALA A 386 -77.39 21.12 8.41
C ALA A 386 -78.60 20.52 7.70
N ASP A 387 -79.39 19.73 8.43
CA ASP A 387 -80.63 19.18 7.90
C ASP A 387 -81.67 20.29 7.75
N LYS A 388 -82.42 20.28 6.64
CA LYS A 388 -83.49 21.27 6.42
C LYS A 388 -84.63 21.01 7.40
N GLN A 389 -84.95 22.01 8.22
CA GLN A 389 -86.07 21.97 9.17
C GLN A 389 -87.05 23.11 8.89
N SER A 390 -88.31 22.93 9.32
CA SER A 390 -89.35 23.94 9.24
C SER A 390 -90.21 23.94 10.50
N LYS A 391 -90.81 25.09 10.84
CA LYS A 391 -91.78 25.23 11.92
C LYS A 391 -92.91 26.17 11.54
N GLY A 392 -94.08 25.97 12.15
CA GLY A 392 -95.17 26.93 12.12
C GLY A 392 -94.92 28.10 13.07
N TYR A 393 -95.52 29.26 12.78
CA TYR A 393 -95.49 30.42 13.66
C TYR A 393 -96.09 30.08 15.04
N GLY A 394 -95.39 30.43 16.12
CA GLY A 394 -95.78 30.14 17.50
C GLY A 394 -95.52 28.71 17.99
N SER A 395 -95.03 27.80 17.13
CA SER A 395 -94.63 26.44 17.55
C SER A 395 -93.32 26.44 18.33
N VAL A 396 -93.05 25.36 19.07
CA VAL A 396 -91.73 25.09 19.65
C VAL A 396 -90.68 24.92 18.56
N ASP A 397 -89.41 25.21 18.86
CA ASP A 397 -88.33 25.02 17.90
C ASP A 397 -88.07 23.53 17.65
N PRO A 398 -87.89 23.11 16.38
CA PRO A 398 -87.54 21.74 16.07
C PRO A 398 -86.09 21.45 16.50
N LEU A 399 -85.80 20.18 16.79
CA LEU A 399 -84.43 19.75 17.06
C LEU A 399 -83.58 19.94 15.81
N LEU A 400 -82.47 20.68 15.93
CA LEU A 400 -81.54 20.91 14.83
C LEU A 400 -80.55 19.74 14.73
N THR A 401 -80.49 19.12 13.55
CA THR A 401 -79.58 18.01 13.25
C THR A 401 -78.67 18.36 12.07
N CYS A 402 -77.57 17.63 11.92
CA CYS A 402 -76.66 17.77 10.79
C CYS A 402 -76.12 16.40 10.37
N GLN A 403 -75.64 16.34 9.13
CA GLN A 403 -74.97 15.18 8.56
C GLN A 403 -73.52 15.54 8.23
N VAL A 404 -72.60 14.61 8.50
CA VAL A 404 -71.22 14.67 8.01
C VAL A 404 -71.14 13.86 6.72
N THR A 405 -70.89 14.51 5.59
CA THR A 405 -70.94 13.87 4.26
C THR A 405 -69.57 13.56 3.66
N ALA A 406 -68.50 14.12 4.23
CA ALA A 406 -67.11 13.83 3.90
C ALA A 406 -66.22 14.16 5.09
N GLY A 407 -65.15 13.38 5.32
CA GLY A 407 -64.21 13.58 6.44
C GLY A 407 -63.21 12.46 6.61
#